data_AF-A0A9X3IJZ0-F1
#
_entry.id   AF-A0A9X3IJZ0-F1
#
_cell.length_a   1.000
_cell.length_b   1.000
_cell.length_c   1.000
_cell.angle_alpha   90.00
_cell.angle_beta   90.00
_cell.angle_gamma   90.00
#
_symmetry.space_group_name_H-M   'P 1'
#
loop_
_entity.id
_entity.type
_entity.pdbx_description
1 polymer ?
#
loop_
_entity_poly.entity_id
_entity_poly.type
_entity_poly.pdbx_seq_one_letter_code
_entity_poly.pdbx_strand_id
1 'polypeptide(L)'
;MDRKRFDIEHALSLYALNFFTLPANALYDRSELEKYKDIINKSHIYVVGFIPVVEFISAKQDGRNLIMAFEILSKNYELLVNLPDYYDLVLIDDLWYISDGENIESLPSEDWCLLQLHLRYDVSRFHVKYIGQAYGKNGSRNALDRLSKHEKLQEIAIKGCPDGHKLQILMLVIEPSNRIITSFNPRAIESKSGDARISAGLDKLFSTNEAERISLYEAALIRYFLPQYNLEFKNSFPSTNLNILKDCYEKDFSGLVAEVNFDDMPFSLYSENVKAKPTHAAYYNLHDDRDRQIFFST
;
A
#
# COMPACT_ATOMS: atom_id res chain seq x y z
N MET A 1 29.81 4.67 21.02
CA MET A 1 28.82 3.57 20.91
C MET A 1 28.76 2.90 22.26
N ASP A 2 27.69 3.13 23.00
CA ASP A 2 27.44 2.45 24.27
C ASP A 2 27.47 0.94 24.07
N ARG A 3 27.99 0.21 25.07
CA ARG A 3 27.90 -1.26 25.09
C ARG A 3 26.44 -1.63 25.29
N LYS A 4 25.71 -1.86 24.20
CA LYS A 4 24.35 -2.40 24.25
C LYS A 4 24.36 -3.76 24.93
N ARG A 5 23.27 -4.08 25.61
CA ARG A 5 23.18 -5.27 26.45
C ARG A 5 23.32 -6.57 25.67
N PHE A 6 22.67 -6.69 24.52
CA PHE A 6 22.56 -7.96 23.80
C PHE A 6 23.38 -8.01 22.50
N ASP A 7 23.85 -9.21 22.19
CA ASP A 7 24.67 -9.54 21.02
C ASP A 7 23.85 -9.77 19.75
N ILE A 8 22.62 -10.26 19.90
CA ILE A 8 21.72 -10.57 18.79
C ILE A 8 20.36 -9.95 19.04
N GLU A 9 19.84 -9.26 18.02
CA GLU A 9 18.49 -8.73 17.99
C GLU A 9 17.82 -9.04 16.66
N HIS A 10 16.50 -9.26 16.69
CA HIS A 10 15.69 -9.59 15.52
C HIS A 10 14.56 -8.59 15.32
N ALA A 11 14.32 -8.21 14.06
CA ALA A 11 13.12 -7.49 13.64
C ALA A 11 12.37 -8.29 12.58
N LEU A 12 11.04 -8.35 12.70
CA LEU A 12 10.19 -8.94 11.67
C LEU A 12 9.98 -7.91 10.55
N SER A 13 10.19 -8.31 9.30
CA SER A 13 9.97 -7.45 8.13
C SER A 13 8.79 -7.98 7.33
N LEU A 14 7.80 -7.12 7.14
CA LEU A 14 6.57 -7.39 6.39
C LEU A 14 6.46 -6.33 5.29
N TYR A 15 6.09 -6.73 4.08
CA TYR A 15 5.88 -5.79 2.98
C TYR A 15 4.80 -6.29 2.03
N ALA A 16 4.16 -5.36 1.33
CA ALA A 16 3.27 -5.69 0.24
C ALA A 16 4.07 -6.05 -1.03
N LEU A 17 3.83 -7.24 -1.56
CA LEU A 17 4.44 -7.76 -2.79
C LEU A 17 3.72 -7.29 -4.04
N ASN A 18 2.41 -7.07 -3.96
CA ASN A 18 1.59 -6.66 -5.09
C ASN A 18 0.41 -5.81 -4.60
N PHE A 19 -0.18 -5.02 -5.50
CA PHE A 19 -1.35 -4.22 -5.22
C PHE A 19 -2.37 -4.27 -6.35
N PHE A 20 -3.60 -3.89 -6.03
CA PHE A 20 -4.66 -3.68 -6.99
C PHE A 20 -5.52 -2.52 -6.52
N THR A 21 -6.01 -1.70 -7.45
CA THR A 21 -6.87 -0.58 -7.10
C THR A 21 -8.19 -0.65 -7.83
N LEU A 22 -9.27 -0.25 -7.16
CA LEU A 22 -10.58 -0.15 -7.76
C LEU A 22 -11.36 1.03 -7.16
N PRO A 23 -12.20 1.71 -7.96
CA PRO A 23 -13.13 2.67 -7.40
C PRO A 23 -14.18 1.93 -6.57
N ALA A 24 -14.65 2.52 -5.47
CA ALA A 24 -15.51 1.81 -4.54
C ALA A 24 -16.87 1.39 -5.12
N ASN A 25 -17.37 2.12 -6.12
CA ASN A 25 -18.60 1.76 -6.85
C ASN A 25 -18.45 0.47 -7.67
N ALA A 26 -17.24 0.10 -8.10
CA ALA A 26 -17.00 -1.13 -8.83
C ALA A 26 -17.29 -2.38 -7.98
N LEU A 27 -17.31 -2.28 -6.65
CA LEU A 27 -17.71 -3.39 -5.77
C LEU A 27 -19.13 -3.92 -6.05
N TYR A 28 -19.98 -3.11 -6.67
CA TYR A 28 -21.36 -3.46 -6.98
C TYR A 28 -21.55 -3.97 -8.42
N ASP A 29 -20.55 -3.82 -9.29
CA ASP A 29 -20.54 -4.38 -10.64
C ASP A 29 -19.60 -5.58 -10.73
N ARG A 30 -20.17 -6.77 -10.56
CA ARG A 30 -19.39 -8.01 -10.49
C ARG A 30 -18.78 -8.45 -11.82
N SER A 31 -19.31 -7.97 -12.95
CA SER A 31 -18.88 -8.45 -14.26
C SER A 31 -17.46 -8.00 -14.60
N GLU A 32 -17.12 -6.74 -14.29
CA GLU A 32 -15.79 -6.16 -14.50
C GLU A 32 -14.74 -6.69 -13.52
N LEU A 33 -15.14 -7.06 -12.30
CA LEU A 33 -14.22 -7.58 -11.29
C LEU A 33 -13.75 -9.02 -11.54
N GLU A 34 -14.44 -9.78 -12.39
CA GLU A 34 -14.08 -11.18 -12.67
C GLU A 34 -12.69 -11.28 -13.34
N LYS A 35 -12.32 -10.28 -14.15
CA LYS A 35 -10.99 -10.16 -14.79
C LYS A 35 -9.84 -10.06 -13.77
N TYR A 36 -10.14 -9.56 -12.56
CA TYR A 36 -9.17 -9.32 -11.49
C TYR A 36 -9.35 -10.26 -10.29
N LYS A 37 -10.19 -11.28 -10.43
CA LYS A 37 -10.57 -12.19 -9.34
C LYS A 37 -9.37 -12.85 -8.66
N ASP A 38 -8.34 -13.21 -9.43
CA ASP A 38 -7.16 -13.86 -8.87
C ASP A 38 -6.37 -12.97 -7.92
N ILE A 39 -6.12 -11.71 -8.29
CA ILE A 39 -5.39 -10.78 -7.41
C ILE A 39 -6.25 -10.35 -6.22
N ILE A 40 -7.56 -10.16 -6.44
CA ILE A 40 -8.52 -9.84 -5.40
C ILE A 40 -8.58 -10.96 -4.34
N ASN A 41 -8.61 -12.23 -4.77
CA ASN A 41 -8.65 -13.38 -3.87
C ASN A 41 -7.34 -13.61 -3.12
N LYS A 42 -6.21 -13.14 -3.66
CA LYS A 42 -4.89 -13.15 -3.01
C LYS A 42 -4.65 -11.92 -2.13
N SER A 43 -5.53 -10.92 -2.18
CA SER A 43 -5.36 -9.70 -1.40
C SER A 43 -5.66 -9.96 0.07
N HIS A 44 -4.82 -9.41 0.93
CA HIS A 44 -4.85 -9.65 2.37
C HIS A 44 -5.34 -8.44 3.14
N ILE A 45 -5.02 -7.23 2.67
CA ILE A 45 -5.39 -5.95 3.27
C ILE A 45 -6.13 -5.13 2.23
N TYR A 46 -7.11 -4.36 2.67
CA TYR A 46 -7.68 -3.28 1.90
C TYR A 46 -7.50 -1.96 2.64
N VAL A 47 -7.24 -0.91 1.86
CA VAL A 47 -7.09 0.46 2.30
C VAL A 47 -8.13 1.27 1.58
N VAL A 48 -8.97 1.96 2.33
CA VAL A 48 -10.01 2.85 1.81
C VAL A 48 -9.51 4.28 1.91
N GLY A 49 -9.68 5.04 0.84
CA GLY A 49 -9.25 6.43 0.83
C GLY A 49 -9.87 7.26 -0.27
N PHE A 50 -9.46 8.52 -0.30
CA PHE A 50 -9.89 9.47 -1.32
C PHE A 50 -8.72 9.78 -2.25
N ILE A 51 -9.00 9.86 -3.54
CA ILE A 51 -8.02 10.26 -4.56
C ILE A 51 -8.63 11.36 -5.42
N PRO A 52 -7.86 12.34 -5.92
CA PRO A 52 -8.36 13.31 -6.88
C PRO A 52 -8.99 12.63 -8.10
N VAL A 53 -10.05 13.23 -8.62
CA VAL A 53 -10.58 12.90 -9.94
C VAL A 53 -9.61 13.46 -10.98
N VAL A 54 -9.29 12.63 -11.98
CA VAL A 54 -8.49 13.03 -13.13
C VAL A 54 -9.41 12.98 -14.34
N GLU A 55 -9.67 14.14 -14.92
CA GLU A 55 -10.57 14.27 -16.06
C GLU A 55 -9.74 14.48 -17.33
N PHE A 56 -9.92 13.62 -18.32
CA PHE A 56 -9.35 13.84 -19.64
C PHE A 56 -10.17 14.91 -20.38
N ILE A 57 -9.49 15.94 -20.88
CA ILE A 57 -10.13 17.10 -21.50
C ILE A 57 -10.05 17.03 -23.03
N SER A 58 -8.86 16.76 -23.56
CA SER A 58 -8.64 16.73 -25.02
C SER A 58 -7.30 16.11 -25.37
N ALA A 59 -7.16 15.69 -26.62
CA ALA A 59 -5.87 15.41 -27.24
C ALA A 59 -5.66 16.34 -28.43
N LYS A 60 -4.41 16.72 -28.68
CA LYS A 60 -3.96 17.43 -29.88
C LYS A 60 -2.62 16.88 -30.33
N GLN A 61 -2.30 17.00 -31.61
CA GLN A 61 -1.00 16.61 -32.15
C GLN A 61 -0.27 17.81 -32.75
N ASP A 62 0.99 17.98 -32.40
CA ASP A 62 1.92 18.96 -32.98
C ASP A 62 3.16 18.23 -33.53
N GLY A 63 3.18 18.03 -34.85
CA GLY A 63 4.15 17.17 -35.51
C GLY A 63 4.10 15.75 -34.94
N ARG A 64 5.18 15.31 -34.28
CA ARG A 64 5.26 14.00 -33.62
C ARG A 64 4.75 14.00 -32.17
N ASN A 65 4.37 15.15 -31.62
CA ASN A 65 4.03 15.24 -30.21
C ASN A 65 2.52 15.12 -30.04
N LEU A 66 2.08 14.01 -29.46
CA LEU A 66 0.75 13.88 -28.89
C LEU A 66 0.71 14.60 -27.55
N ILE A 67 -0.19 15.56 -27.41
CA ILE A 67 -0.40 16.35 -26.20
C ILE A 67 -1.79 16.02 -25.66
N MET A 68 -1.83 15.39 -24.49
CA MET A 68 -3.06 15.03 -23.79
C MET A 68 -3.27 15.98 -22.61
N ALA A 69 -4.41 16.65 -22.57
CA ALA A 69 -4.76 17.61 -21.52
C ALA A 69 -5.69 16.96 -20.49
N PHE A 70 -5.41 17.22 -19.21
CA PHE A 70 -6.15 16.71 -18.07
C PHE A 70 -6.48 17.81 -17.08
N GLU A 71 -7.65 17.75 -16.43
CA GLU A 71 -7.98 18.58 -15.28
C GLU A 71 -7.93 17.76 -13.99
N ILE A 72 -7.25 18.29 -12.97
CA ILE A 72 -7.18 17.70 -11.62
C ILE A 72 -7.32 18.83 -10.61
N LEU A 73 -8.38 18.78 -9.79
CA LEU A 73 -8.70 19.81 -8.79
C LEU A 73 -8.71 21.23 -9.39
N SER A 74 -9.41 21.39 -10.52
CA SER A 74 -9.55 22.66 -11.26
C SER A 74 -8.23 23.25 -11.76
N LYS A 75 -7.20 22.42 -11.92
CA LYS A 75 -5.93 22.78 -12.55
C LYS A 75 -5.69 21.92 -13.77
N ASN A 76 -5.18 22.53 -14.83
CA ASN A 76 -4.87 21.85 -16.08
C ASN A 76 -3.43 21.36 -16.11
N TYR A 77 -3.25 20.14 -16.61
CA TYR A 77 -1.97 19.47 -16.80
C TYR A 77 -1.90 18.90 -18.22
N GLU A 78 -0.71 18.85 -18.79
CA GLU A 78 -0.48 18.24 -20.10
C GLU A 78 0.53 17.10 -19.97
N LEU A 79 0.24 15.98 -20.63
CA LEU A 79 1.20 14.92 -20.92
C LEU A 79 1.63 15.01 -22.38
N LEU A 80 2.92 14.83 -22.63
CA LEU A 80 3.50 14.85 -23.97
C LEU A 80 4.07 13.47 -24.28
N VAL A 81 3.60 12.88 -25.37
CA VAL A 81 4.00 11.56 -25.86
C VAL A 81 4.58 11.72 -27.26
N ASN A 82 5.79 11.21 -27.49
CA ASN A 82 6.38 11.22 -28.82
C ASN A 82 5.81 10.05 -29.62
N LEU A 83 5.05 10.36 -30.67
CA LEU A 83 4.56 9.39 -31.63
C LEU A 83 5.64 9.08 -32.68
N PRO A 84 5.66 7.84 -33.21
CA PRO A 84 6.34 7.54 -34.47
C PRO A 84 5.82 8.41 -35.62
N ASP A 85 6.65 8.63 -36.64
CA ASP A 85 6.35 9.56 -37.76
C ASP A 85 5.14 9.18 -38.61
N TYR A 86 4.66 7.94 -38.47
CA TYR A 86 3.57 7.39 -39.25
C TYR A 86 2.23 7.38 -38.50
N TYR A 87 2.16 7.83 -37.24
CA TYR A 87 0.89 7.93 -36.53
C TYR A 87 0.32 9.35 -36.54
N ASP A 88 -0.96 9.45 -36.88
CA ASP A 88 -1.77 10.66 -36.78
C ASP A 88 -2.89 10.47 -35.75
N LEU A 89 -3.18 11.55 -35.02
CA LEU A 89 -4.28 11.68 -34.08
C LEU A 89 -5.56 11.87 -34.89
N VAL A 90 -6.52 10.98 -34.69
CA VAL A 90 -7.81 10.99 -35.36
C VAL A 90 -8.94 11.03 -34.33
N LEU A 91 -10.04 11.68 -34.70
CA LEU A 91 -11.27 11.72 -33.91
C LEU A 91 -12.32 10.87 -34.62
N ILE A 92 -12.80 9.82 -33.96
CA ILE A 92 -13.79 8.88 -34.50
C ILE A 92 -14.88 8.73 -33.44
N ASP A 93 -16.13 8.99 -33.81
CA ASP A 93 -17.29 8.90 -32.90
C ASP A 93 -17.05 9.61 -31.55
N ASP A 94 -16.54 10.85 -31.62
CA ASP A 94 -16.20 11.71 -30.47
C ASP A 94 -15.09 11.17 -29.53
N LEU A 95 -14.37 10.12 -29.95
CA LEU A 95 -13.23 9.55 -29.22
C LEU A 95 -11.93 9.72 -29.99
N TRP A 96 -10.86 10.03 -29.26
CA TRP A 96 -9.53 10.23 -29.81
C TRP A 96 -8.78 8.90 -29.95
N TYR A 97 -8.10 8.71 -31.08
CA TYR A 97 -7.29 7.55 -31.40
C TYR A 97 -6.00 7.97 -32.11
N ILE A 98 -5.02 7.09 -32.17
CA ILE A 98 -3.88 7.22 -33.09
C ILE A 98 -4.03 6.21 -34.23
N SER A 99 -3.68 6.59 -35.46
CA SER A 99 -3.80 5.74 -36.63
C SER A 99 -2.60 5.87 -37.55
N ASP A 100 -2.18 4.77 -38.16
CA ASP A 100 -1.15 4.74 -39.21
C ASP A 100 -1.74 4.72 -40.64
N GLY A 101 -3.07 4.90 -40.76
CA GLY A 101 -3.83 4.79 -41.99
C GLY A 101 -4.38 3.39 -42.29
N GLU A 102 -3.83 2.33 -41.68
CA GLU A 102 -4.32 0.95 -41.81
C GLU A 102 -4.91 0.43 -40.49
N ASN A 103 -4.30 0.80 -39.37
CA ASN A 103 -4.64 0.40 -38.01
C ASN A 103 -5.09 1.62 -37.19
N ILE A 104 -5.95 1.37 -36.21
CA ILE A 104 -6.42 2.36 -35.23
C ILE A 104 -6.12 1.81 -33.85
N GLU A 105 -5.44 2.60 -33.03
CA GLU A 105 -5.10 2.27 -31.66
C GLU A 105 -5.64 3.32 -30.70
N SER A 106 -5.99 2.88 -29.49
CA SER A 106 -6.38 3.77 -28.41
C SER A 106 -5.21 4.68 -28.00
N LEU A 107 -5.55 5.83 -27.40
CA LEU A 107 -4.57 6.62 -26.65
C LEU A 107 -3.91 5.78 -25.53
N PRO A 108 -2.77 6.23 -24.98
CA PRO A 108 -2.17 5.61 -23.81
C PRO A 108 -3.20 5.35 -22.69
N SER A 109 -3.10 4.20 -22.02
CA SER A 109 -4.09 3.77 -21.04
C SER A 109 -4.25 4.76 -19.87
N GLU A 110 -5.40 4.73 -19.20
CA GLU A 110 -5.67 5.56 -18.02
C GLU A 110 -4.60 5.33 -16.94
N ASP A 111 -4.26 4.08 -16.64
CA ASP A 111 -3.22 3.73 -15.65
C ASP A 111 -1.85 4.34 -16.00
N TRP A 112 -1.46 4.29 -17.27
CA TRP A 112 -0.21 4.90 -17.74
C TRP A 112 -0.27 6.42 -17.59
N CYS A 113 -1.38 7.05 -17.99
CA CYS A 113 -1.56 8.49 -17.87
C CYS A 113 -1.51 8.95 -16.40
N LEU A 114 -2.20 8.24 -15.50
CA LEU A 114 -2.21 8.52 -14.06
C LEU A 114 -0.80 8.43 -13.47
N LEU A 115 -0.04 7.38 -13.81
CA LEU A 115 1.34 7.22 -13.38
C LEU A 115 2.22 8.37 -13.88
N GLN A 116 2.14 8.74 -15.17
CA GLN A 116 2.94 9.84 -15.72
C GLN A 116 2.57 11.21 -15.13
N LEU A 117 1.28 11.48 -14.91
CA LEU A 117 0.82 12.69 -14.23
C LEU A 117 1.40 12.75 -12.82
N HIS A 118 1.35 11.63 -12.08
CA HIS A 118 1.94 11.55 -10.75
C HIS A 118 3.44 11.79 -10.76
N LEU A 119 4.19 11.07 -11.60
CA LEU A 119 5.66 11.17 -11.67
C LEU A 119 6.14 12.57 -12.07
N ARG A 120 5.39 13.27 -12.94
CA ARG A 120 5.79 14.57 -13.46
C ARG A 120 5.34 15.75 -12.59
N TYR A 121 4.18 15.64 -11.95
CA TYR A 121 3.53 16.78 -11.28
C TYR A 121 3.19 16.55 -9.80
N ASP A 122 3.32 15.33 -9.27
CA ASP A 122 2.92 14.95 -7.89
C ASP A 122 1.46 15.33 -7.53
N VAL A 123 0.55 15.11 -8.50
CA VAL A 123 -0.86 15.54 -8.43
C VAL A 123 -1.82 14.47 -7.92
N SER A 124 -1.38 13.21 -7.91
CA SER A 124 -2.17 12.06 -7.50
C SER A 124 -1.78 11.63 -6.09
N ARG A 125 -2.64 11.94 -5.11
CA ARG A 125 -2.41 11.64 -3.70
C ARG A 125 -3.59 10.90 -3.10
N PHE A 126 -3.34 9.71 -2.57
CA PHE A 126 -4.34 8.85 -1.94
C PHE A 126 -4.40 9.12 -0.43
N HIS A 127 -5.52 9.69 0.02
CA HIS A 127 -5.77 9.98 1.41
C HIS A 127 -6.29 8.74 2.14
N VAL A 128 -5.45 8.11 2.95
CA VAL A 128 -5.78 6.91 3.72
C VAL A 128 -6.81 7.23 4.83
N LYS A 129 -8.02 6.68 4.71
CA LYS A 129 -9.14 6.90 5.64
C LYS A 129 -9.49 5.70 6.50
N TYR A 130 -9.24 4.48 6.01
CA TYR A 130 -9.44 3.24 6.74
C TYR A 130 -8.53 2.13 6.22
N ILE A 131 -8.12 1.21 7.09
CA ILE A 131 -7.33 0.02 6.77
C ILE A 131 -8.01 -1.19 7.42
N GLY A 132 -8.14 -2.30 6.69
CA GLY A 132 -8.72 -3.53 7.23
C GLY A 132 -8.27 -4.79 6.51
N GLN A 133 -8.55 -5.95 7.12
CA GLN A 133 -8.26 -7.26 6.51
C GLN A 133 -9.28 -7.63 5.43
N ALA A 134 -8.78 -7.97 4.23
CA ALA A 134 -9.56 -8.54 3.14
C ALA A 134 -9.82 -10.06 3.36
N TYR A 135 -9.01 -10.72 4.18
CA TYR A 135 -9.09 -12.17 4.44
C TYR A 135 -10.13 -12.52 5.52
N GLY A 136 -10.90 -13.60 5.36
CA GLY A 136 -11.91 -14.04 6.32
C GLY A 136 -11.33 -14.77 7.54
N LYS A 137 -12.09 -14.83 8.66
CA LYS A 137 -11.69 -15.47 9.94
C LYS A 137 -11.25 -16.94 9.82
N ASN A 138 -11.63 -17.64 8.74
CA ASN A 138 -11.30 -19.05 8.49
C ASN A 138 -10.60 -19.27 7.13
N GLY A 139 -9.96 -18.25 6.56
CA GLY A 139 -9.34 -18.34 5.24
C GLY A 139 -10.32 -18.41 4.06
N SER A 140 -11.59 -18.05 4.29
CA SER A 140 -12.58 -17.93 3.22
C SER A 140 -12.20 -16.81 2.24
N ARG A 141 -11.98 -17.16 0.98
CA ARG A 141 -11.51 -16.28 -0.12
C ARG A 141 -12.61 -15.39 -0.73
N ASN A 142 -13.40 -14.72 0.10
CA ASN A 142 -14.48 -13.83 -0.36
C ASN A 142 -14.23 -12.37 0.06
N ALA A 143 -13.06 -11.82 -0.30
CA ALA A 143 -12.67 -10.45 0.03
C ALA A 143 -13.72 -9.41 -0.40
N LEU A 144 -14.25 -9.52 -1.63
CA LEU A 144 -15.26 -8.59 -2.16
C LEU A 144 -16.59 -8.65 -1.42
N ASP A 145 -17.07 -9.86 -1.07
CA ASP A 145 -18.32 -10.00 -0.31
C ASP A 145 -18.20 -9.39 1.09
N ARG A 146 -17.01 -9.47 1.69
CA ARG A 146 -16.74 -8.86 2.99
C ARG A 146 -16.64 -7.34 2.87
N LEU A 147 -15.89 -6.83 1.89
CA LEU A 147 -15.74 -5.39 1.66
C LEU A 147 -17.09 -4.72 1.39
N SER A 148 -17.88 -5.26 0.45
CA SER A 148 -19.19 -4.70 0.07
C SER A 148 -20.20 -4.63 1.22
N LYS A 149 -20.07 -5.52 2.23
CA LYS A 149 -20.89 -5.56 3.44
C LYS A 149 -20.26 -4.87 4.64
N HIS A 150 -19.06 -4.30 4.49
CA HIS A 150 -18.32 -3.76 5.62
C HIS A 150 -18.91 -2.42 6.07
N GLU A 151 -19.40 -2.36 7.31
CA GLU A 151 -20.09 -1.20 7.87
C GLU A 151 -19.27 0.09 7.74
N LYS A 152 -17.95 0.05 8.01
CA LYS A 152 -17.09 1.24 7.87
C LYS A 152 -16.92 1.73 6.44
N LEU A 153 -16.89 0.82 5.46
CA LEU A 153 -16.83 1.26 4.06
C LEU A 153 -18.13 1.95 3.66
N GLN A 154 -19.27 1.38 4.07
CA GLN A 154 -20.59 1.97 3.82
C GLN A 154 -20.74 3.33 4.53
N GLU A 155 -20.27 3.45 5.78
CA GLU A 155 -20.25 4.71 6.51
C GLU A 155 -19.45 5.79 5.75
N ILE A 156 -18.25 5.45 5.27
CA ILE A 156 -17.40 6.37 4.50
C ILE A 156 -18.09 6.75 3.18
N ALA A 157 -18.69 5.78 2.47
CA ALA A 157 -19.40 6.03 1.22
C ALA A 157 -20.61 6.96 1.42
N ILE A 158 -21.38 6.79 2.51
CA ILE A 158 -22.53 7.63 2.83
C ILE A 158 -22.09 9.07 3.21
N LYS A 159 -20.99 9.21 3.94
CA LYS A 159 -20.43 10.53 4.29
C LYS A 159 -19.89 11.30 3.09
N GLY A 160 -19.58 10.60 1.99
CA GLY A 160 -19.04 11.19 0.77
C GLY A 160 -17.55 11.52 0.87
N CYS A 161 -17.01 12.02 -0.23
CA CYS A 161 -15.64 12.51 -0.35
C CYS A 161 -15.61 14.03 -0.60
N PRO A 162 -14.48 14.70 -0.35
CA PRO A 162 -14.32 16.11 -0.68
C PRO A 162 -14.53 16.39 -2.18
N ASP A 163 -14.88 17.63 -2.52
CA ASP A 163 -15.04 18.06 -3.91
C ASP A 163 -13.79 17.74 -4.74
N GLY A 164 -14.00 17.31 -5.99
CA GLY A 164 -12.94 16.90 -6.90
C GLY A 164 -12.20 15.62 -6.49
N HIS A 165 -12.70 14.85 -5.52
CA HIS A 165 -12.17 13.55 -5.14
C HIS A 165 -13.18 12.44 -5.38
N LYS A 166 -12.69 11.20 -5.45
CA LYS A 166 -13.47 9.97 -5.48
C LYS A 166 -13.01 8.99 -4.41
N LEU A 167 -13.93 8.12 -3.99
CA LEU A 167 -13.66 7.02 -3.06
C LEU A 167 -12.98 5.86 -3.80
N GLN A 168 -11.78 5.50 -3.35
CA GLN A 168 -10.92 4.47 -3.96
C GLN A 168 -10.55 3.42 -2.92
N ILE A 169 -10.42 2.18 -3.39
CA ILE A 169 -9.94 1.04 -2.60
C ILE A 169 -8.61 0.60 -3.18
N LEU A 170 -7.61 0.49 -2.30
CA LEU A 170 -6.31 -0.11 -2.57
C LEU A 170 -6.24 -1.45 -1.86
N MET A 171 -6.08 -2.53 -2.60
CA MET A 171 -5.91 -3.89 -2.11
C MET A 171 -4.42 -4.23 -2.11
N LEU A 172 -3.92 -4.86 -1.05
CA LEU A 172 -2.51 -5.22 -0.90
C LEU A 172 -2.35 -6.73 -0.69
N VAL A 173 -1.40 -7.31 -1.41
CA VAL A 173 -0.95 -8.69 -1.25
C VAL A 173 0.34 -8.66 -0.43
N ILE A 174 0.35 -9.23 0.77
CA ILE A 174 1.55 -9.33 1.61
C ILE A 174 2.44 -10.46 1.08
N GLU A 175 3.76 -10.28 1.14
CA GLU A 175 4.74 -11.33 0.83
C GLU A 175 4.47 -12.59 1.67
N PRO A 176 4.31 -13.77 1.04
CA PRO A 176 4.10 -15.03 1.75
C PRO A 176 5.34 -15.51 2.52
N SER A 177 6.55 -15.15 2.05
CA SER A 177 7.81 -15.53 2.69
C SER A 177 8.12 -14.62 3.87
N ASN A 178 8.19 -15.18 5.07
CA ASN A 178 8.60 -14.42 6.25
C ASN A 178 10.03 -13.88 6.06
N ARG A 179 10.28 -12.65 6.52
CA ARG A 179 11.62 -12.03 6.51
C ARG A 179 11.97 -11.51 7.89
N ILE A 180 13.22 -11.71 8.27
CA ILE A 180 13.78 -11.21 9.51
C ILE A 180 15.03 -10.40 9.20
N ILE A 181 15.19 -9.30 9.91
CA ILE A 181 16.42 -8.52 9.95
C ILE A 181 17.10 -8.87 11.27
N THR A 182 18.37 -9.27 11.20
CA THR A 182 19.16 -9.63 12.38
C THR A 182 20.32 -8.66 12.54
N SER A 183 20.47 -8.10 13.74
CA SER A 183 21.63 -7.30 14.12
C SER A 183 22.57 -8.13 14.97
N PHE A 184 23.87 -8.06 14.66
CA PHE A 184 24.94 -8.71 15.41
C PHE A 184 25.83 -7.64 16.05
N ASN A 185 25.93 -7.65 17.37
CA ASN A 185 26.77 -6.76 18.15
C ASN A 185 27.86 -7.55 18.89
N PRO A 186 29.09 -7.63 18.34
CA PRO A 186 30.18 -8.39 18.96
C PRO A 186 30.71 -7.75 20.25
N ARG A 187 30.27 -6.54 20.62
CA ARG A 187 30.71 -5.80 21.82
C ARG A 187 29.63 -5.76 22.92
N ALA A 188 28.63 -6.63 22.82
CA ALA A 188 27.55 -6.69 23.79
C ALA A 188 28.00 -7.12 25.19
N ILE A 189 27.25 -6.70 26.20
CA ILE A 189 27.51 -7.08 27.60
C ILE A 189 27.18 -8.56 27.82
N GLU A 190 26.07 -9.02 27.23
CA GLU A 190 25.60 -10.40 27.27
C GLU A 190 25.78 -11.04 25.89
N SER A 191 26.69 -12.01 25.81
CA SER A 191 26.98 -12.78 24.58
C SER A 191 26.71 -14.28 24.71
N LYS A 192 26.07 -14.70 25.82
CA LYS A 192 25.82 -16.12 26.13
C LYS A 192 24.46 -16.61 25.66
N SER A 193 23.57 -15.70 25.27
CA SER A 193 22.20 -15.99 24.80
C SER A 193 22.07 -16.01 23.28
N GLY A 194 23.14 -15.73 22.53
CA GLY A 194 23.10 -15.59 21.07
C GLY A 194 22.51 -16.81 20.35
N ASP A 195 22.97 -18.03 20.67
CA ASP A 195 22.48 -19.26 20.03
C ASP A 195 20.97 -19.48 20.22
N ALA A 196 20.47 -19.19 21.43
CA ALA A 196 19.04 -19.29 21.74
C ALA A 196 18.22 -18.25 20.98
N ARG A 197 18.73 -17.01 20.87
CA ARG A 197 18.08 -15.93 20.10
C ARG A 197 18.06 -16.23 18.61
N ILE A 198 19.16 -16.71 18.04
CA ILE A 198 19.20 -17.17 16.64
C ILE A 198 18.15 -18.26 16.41
N SER A 199 18.07 -19.23 17.31
CA SER A 199 17.12 -20.33 17.22
C SER A 199 15.67 -19.83 17.27
N ALA A 200 15.36 -18.88 18.16
CA ALA A 200 14.06 -18.23 18.23
C ALA A 200 13.73 -17.39 16.98
N GLY A 201 14.74 -16.70 16.42
CA GLY A 201 14.64 -16.01 15.13
C GLY A 201 14.30 -16.97 13.99
N LEU A 202 15.02 -18.09 13.87
CA LEU A 202 14.73 -19.11 12.86
C LEU A 202 13.35 -19.73 13.05
N ASP A 203 12.93 -20.02 14.28
CA ASP A 203 11.58 -20.51 14.55
C ASP A 203 10.52 -19.47 14.14
N LYS A 204 10.72 -18.17 14.41
CA LYS A 204 9.83 -17.12 13.86
C LYS A 204 9.80 -17.17 12.33
N LEU A 205 10.95 -17.31 11.69
CA LEU A 205 11.08 -17.30 10.23
C LEU A 205 10.24 -18.41 9.60
N PHE A 206 10.29 -19.62 10.17
CA PHE A 206 9.65 -20.79 9.58
C PHE A 206 8.23 -21.04 10.10
N SER A 207 7.88 -20.52 11.28
CA SER A 207 6.61 -20.81 11.97
C SER A 207 5.62 -19.65 11.97
N THR A 208 6.00 -18.42 11.55
CA THR A 208 5.03 -17.31 11.42
C THR A 208 4.04 -17.62 10.31
N ASN A 209 2.77 -17.76 10.68
CA ASN A 209 1.71 -18.11 9.75
C ASN A 209 1.13 -16.87 9.05
N GLU A 210 0.33 -17.13 8.02
CA GLU A 210 -0.31 -16.08 7.21
C GLU A 210 -1.20 -15.15 8.05
N ALA A 211 -2.08 -15.70 8.89
CA ALA A 211 -3.01 -14.90 9.69
C ALA A 211 -2.28 -13.95 10.65
N GLU A 212 -1.16 -14.39 11.22
CA GLU A 212 -0.29 -13.56 12.04
C GLU A 212 0.34 -12.42 11.22
N ARG A 213 0.93 -12.73 10.05
CA ARG A 213 1.49 -11.69 9.15
C ARG A 213 0.45 -10.62 8.80
N ILE A 214 -0.75 -11.05 8.41
CA ILE A 214 -1.84 -10.14 8.03
C ILE A 214 -2.21 -9.22 9.20
N SER A 215 -2.40 -9.80 10.39
CA SER A 215 -2.82 -9.04 11.58
C SER A 215 -1.75 -8.06 12.04
N LEU A 216 -0.47 -8.48 12.03
CA LEU A 216 0.66 -7.62 12.35
C LEU A 216 0.81 -6.48 11.34
N TYR A 217 0.69 -6.77 10.06
CA TYR A 217 0.80 -5.77 9.00
C TYR A 217 -0.36 -4.76 9.03
N GLU A 218 -1.59 -5.22 9.25
CA GLU A 218 -2.75 -4.34 9.47
C GLU A 218 -2.52 -3.39 10.65
N ALA A 219 -2.19 -3.92 11.83
CA ALA A 219 -1.99 -3.12 13.04
C ALA A 219 -0.85 -2.11 12.86
N ALA A 220 0.24 -2.53 12.20
CA ALA A 220 1.38 -1.69 11.88
C ALA A 220 1.00 -0.52 10.95
N LEU A 221 0.21 -0.77 9.90
CA LEU A 221 -0.22 0.30 8.99
C LEU A 221 -1.27 1.22 9.64
N ILE A 222 -2.19 0.69 10.44
CA ILE A 222 -3.17 1.51 11.19
C ILE A 222 -2.44 2.46 12.16
N ARG A 223 -1.47 1.94 12.92
CA ARG A 223 -0.68 2.78 13.83
C ARG A 223 0.14 3.83 13.08
N TYR A 224 0.61 3.50 11.88
CA TYR A 224 1.44 4.40 11.09
C TYR A 224 0.63 5.55 10.51
N PHE A 225 -0.45 5.23 9.78
CA PHE A 225 -1.28 6.24 9.11
C PHE A 225 -2.27 6.93 10.05
N LEU A 226 -2.60 6.34 11.20
CA LEU A 226 -3.66 6.81 12.10
C LEU A 226 -4.99 7.17 11.38
N PRO A 227 -5.46 6.33 10.45
CA PRO A 227 -6.60 6.65 9.58
C PRO A 227 -7.87 6.96 10.36
N GLN A 228 -8.57 8.05 10.00
CA GLN A 228 -9.72 8.60 10.74
C GLN A 228 -10.71 7.53 11.25
N TYR A 229 -11.06 6.53 10.44
CA TYR A 229 -12.13 5.58 10.74
C TYR A 229 -11.70 4.30 11.46
N ASN A 230 -10.40 4.03 11.63
CA ASN A 230 -9.95 2.95 12.52
C ASN A 230 -10.03 3.40 13.99
N LEU A 231 -10.42 2.50 14.89
CA LEU A 231 -10.43 2.77 16.33
C LEU A 231 -9.38 1.92 17.06
N GLU A 232 -9.31 0.64 16.70
CA GLU A 232 -8.33 -0.30 17.22
C GLU A 232 -6.91 0.01 16.71
N PHE A 233 -5.89 -0.44 17.46
CA PHE A 233 -4.44 -0.32 17.18
C PHE A 233 -3.83 1.08 17.11
N LYS A 234 -4.60 2.12 16.76
CA LYS A 234 -4.12 3.51 16.66
C LYS A 234 -3.24 3.94 17.83
N ASN A 235 -3.73 3.73 19.05
CA ASN A 235 -3.06 4.18 20.27
C ASN A 235 -2.48 3.04 21.10
N SER A 236 -2.77 1.78 20.75
CA SER A 236 -2.41 0.60 21.52
C SER A 236 -1.28 -0.24 20.93
N PHE A 237 -0.93 -0.05 19.64
CA PHE A 237 0.15 -0.78 19.00
C PHE A 237 1.45 0.04 18.98
N PRO A 238 2.62 -0.59 19.26
CA PRO A 238 2.80 -1.93 19.82
C PRO A 238 2.52 -1.96 21.34
N SER A 239 2.16 -3.12 21.87
CA SER A 239 1.99 -3.35 23.32
C SER A 239 2.13 -4.82 23.68
N THR A 240 2.76 -5.10 24.83
CA THR A 240 2.92 -6.45 25.41
C THR A 240 1.60 -7.15 25.73
N ASN A 241 0.52 -6.38 25.89
CA ASN A 241 -0.81 -6.93 26.17
C ASN A 241 -1.58 -7.33 24.91
N LEU A 242 -1.05 -7.02 23.72
CA LEU A 242 -1.70 -7.37 22.46
C LEU A 242 -1.36 -8.82 22.08
N ASN A 243 -2.39 -9.67 22.03
CA ASN A 243 -2.24 -11.07 21.63
C ASN A 243 -1.56 -11.25 20.26
N ILE A 244 -1.76 -10.32 19.33
CA ILE A 244 -1.13 -10.38 17.99
C ILE A 244 0.40 -10.27 18.04
N LEU A 245 0.98 -9.73 19.12
CA LEU A 245 2.43 -9.62 19.31
C LEU A 245 2.99 -10.70 20.24
N LYS A 246 2.15 -11.58 20.80
CA LYS A 246 2.54 -12.57 21.80
C LYS A 246 3.71 -13.44 21.31
N ASP A 247 3.61 -13.97 20.10
CA ASP A 247 4.66 -14.82 19.52
C ASP A 247 5.96 -14.02 19.23
N CYS A 248 5.86 -12.73 18.87
CA CYS A 248 7.03 -11.86 18.77
C CYS A 248 7.75 -11.70 20.11
N TYR A 249 7.00 -11.53 21.21
CA TYR A 249 7.57 -11.40 22.55
C TYR A 249 8.13 -12.73 23.07
N GLU A 250 7.45 -13.85 22.83
CA GLU A 250 7.93 -15.19 23.20
C GLU A 250 9.25 -15.54 22.49
N LYS A 251 9.42 -15.09 21.24
CA LYS A 251 10.65 -15.27 20.46
C LYS A 251 11.64 -14.11 20.58
N ASP A 252 11.42 -13.21 21.53
CA ASP A 252 12.32 -12.11 21.89
C ASP A 252 12.66 -11.14 20.73
N PHE A 253 11.68 -10.86 19.85
CA PHE A 253 11.84 -9.87 18.78
C PHE A 253 11.83 -8.44 19.31
N SER A 254 12.77 -7.61 18.86
CA SER A 254 12.87 -6.21 19.27
C SER A 254 12.23 -5.25 18.29
N GLY A 255 12.04 -5.65 17.03
CA GLY A 255 11.53 -4.76 15.99
C GLY A 255 10.42 -5.36 15.13
N LEU A 256 9.61 -4.49 14.55
CA LEU A 256 8.71 -4.81 13.47
C LEU A 256 8.74 -3.70 12.42
N VAL A 257 8.81 -4.10 11.15
CA VAL A 257 8.74 -3.22 9.98
C VAL A 257 7.57 -3.63 9.10
N ALA A 258 6.77 -2.66 8.67
CA ALA A 258 5.74 -2.84 7.65
C ALA A 258 5.93 -1.84 6.51
N GLU A 259 6.10 -2.34 5.28
CA GLU A 259 6.43 -1.50 4.12
C GLU A 259 5.37 -1.57 3.00
N VAL A 260 4.97 -0.40 2.52
CA VAL A 260 4.24 -0.23 1.26
C VAL A 260 5.18 0.53 0.31
N ASN A 261 5.75 -0.17 -0.65
CA ASN A 261 6.74 0.36 -1.56
C ASN A 261 6.56 -0.27 -2.95
N PHE A 262 6.16 0.55 -3.92
CA PHE A 262 5.92 0.15 -5.30
C PHE A 262 6.44 1.23 -6.23
N ASP A 263 7.24 0.84 -7.22
CA ASP A 263 7.82 1.79 -8.18
C ASP A 263 6.78 2.29 -9.21
N ASP A 264 5.69 1.54 -9.39
CA ASP A 264 4.66 1.74 -10.40
C ASP A 264 3.30 2.19 -9.82
N MET A 265 3.25 2.58 -8.54
CA MET A 265 2.01 3.09 -7.93
C MET A 265 1.66 4.48 -8.48
N PRO A 266 0.45 4.70 -9.04
CA PRO A 266 0.08 5.94 -9.71
C PRO A 266 -0.33 7.07 -8.74
N PHE A 267 0.07 6.97 -7.47
CA PHE A 267 -0.19 7.97 -6.44
C PHE A 267 0.73 7.80 -5.23
N SER A 268 0.89 8.88 -4.48
CA SER A 268 1.50 8.84 -3.14
C SER A 268 0.44 8.60 -2.07
N LEU A 269 0.74 7.79 -1.05
CA LEU A 269 -0.15 7.60 0.10
C LEU A 269 0.08 8.70 1.13
N TYR A 270 -0.97 9.11 1.84
CA TYR A 270 -0.84 10.05 2.95
C TYR A 270 -2.00 9.95 3.95
N SER A 271 -1.84 10.59 5.10
CA SER A 271 -2.92 10.82 6.06
C SER A 271 -2.72 12.16 6.77
N GLU A 272 -3.60 12.51 7.71
CA GLU A 272 -3.43 13.70 8.56
C GLU A 272 -2.12 13.66 9.39
N ASN A 273 -1.58 12.46 9.64
CA ASN A 273 -0.40 12.25 10.49
C ASN A 273 0.85 11.87 9.69
N VAL A 274 0.70 11.47 8.41
CA VAL A 274 1.79 11.00 7.56
C VAL A 274 1.81 11.82 6.27
N LYS A 275 2.94 12.48 6.00
CA LYS A 275 3.15 13.24 4.76
C LYS A 275 3.05 12.33 3.54
N ALA A 276 2.58 12.90 2.43
CA ALA A 276 2.53 12.22 1.14
C ALA A 276 3.91 11.74 0.69
N LYS A 277 4.00 10.44 0.40
CA LYS A 277 5.19 9.81 -0.18
C LYS A 277 4.80 8.67 -1.13
N PRO A 278 5.64 8.35 -2.12
CA PRO A 278 5.44 7.16 -2.95
C PRO A 278 5.73 5.87 -2.16
N THR A 279 6.56 5.96 -1.12
CA THR A 279 7.01 4.82 -0.33
C THR A 279 6.82 5.08 1.16
N HIS A 280 6.38 4.06 1.88
CA HIS A 280 6.13 4.12 3.31
C HIS A 280 6.73 2.91 4.00
N ALA A 281 7.49 3.15 5.05
CA ALA A 281 7.99 2.14 5.97
C ALA A 281 7.63 2.55 7.39
N ALA A 282 6.86 1.70 8.06
CA ALA A 282 6.45 1.86 9.44
C ALA A 282 7.39 1.04 10.33
N TYR A 283 8.11 1.72 11.22
CA TYR A 283 9.11 1.12 12.09
C TYR A 283 8.64 1.13 13.55
N TYR A 284 8.68 -0.03 14.21
CA TYR A 284 8.23 -0.19 15.58
C TYR A 284 9.27 -0.90 16.42
N ASN A 285 9.71 -0.25 17.50
CA ASN A 285 10.38 -0.94 18.59
C ASN A 285 9.33 -1.65 19.44
N LEU A 286 9.47 -2.96 19.65
CA LEU A 286 8.54 -3.75 20.45
C LEU A 286 8.81 -3.63 21.96
N HIS A 287 9.97 -3.08 22.32
CA HIS A 287 10.40 -2.86 23.70
C HIS A 287 10.75 -1.38 23.92
N ASP A 288 10.36 -0.87 25.09
CA ASP A 288 10.70 0.49 25.54
C ASP A 288 12.12 0.59 26.11
N ASP A 289 12.73 -0.54 26.45
CA ASP A 289 14.12 -0.59 26.91
C ASP A 289 15.07 -0.07 25.82
N ARG A 290 15.82 0.99 26.13
CA ARG A 290 16.80 1.59 25.22
C ARG A 290 17.85 0.60 24.76
N ASP A 291 18.16 -0.43 25.54
CA ASP A 291 19.11 -1.47 25.14
C ASP A 291 18.58 -2.38 24.03
N ARG A 292 17.25 -2.44 23.86
CA ARG A 292 16.55 -3.23 22.84
C ARG A 292 16.30 -2.43 21.55
N GLN A 293 16.37 -1.10 21.61
CA GLN A 293 16.15 -0.22 20.46
C GLN A 293 17.40 -0.18 19.57
N ILE A 294 17.63 -1.24 18.80
CA ILE A 294 18.83 -1.40 17.96
C ILE A 294 18.57 -1.06 16.49
N PHE A 295 17.34 -1.22 16.00
CA PHE A 295 17.05 -1.08 14.57
C PHE A 295 16.65 0.33 14.14
N PHE A 296 15.94 1.07 15.00
CA PHE A 296 15.26 2.32 14.61
C PHE A 296 15.59 3.51 15.53
N SER A 297 16.57 3.36 16.42
CA SER A 297 17.07 4.46 17.24
C SER A 297 17.99 5.34 16.38
N THR A 298 17.69 6.65 16.36
CA THR A 298 18.55 7.69 15.78
C THR A 298 19.38 8.34 16.87
#